data_AF-A0A7J7UH77-F1
#
_entry.id   AF-A0A7J7UH77-F1
#
_cell.length_a   1.000
_cell.length_b   1.000
_cell.length_c   1.000
_cell.angle_alpha   90.00
_cell.angle_beta   90.00
_cell.angle_gamma   90.00
#
_symmetry.space_group_name_H-M   'P 1'
#
loop_
_entity.id
_entity.type
_entity.pdbx_description
1 polymer ?
#
loop_
_entity_poly.entity_id
_entity_poly.type
_entity_poly.pdbx_seq_one_letter_code
_entity_poly.pdbx_strand_id
1 'polypeptide(L)'
;MSIPFSNTHYRIPQGFGNLLEGLTREILRQQPENIPSFAAAYFESLLEQREKTNFDPAEWGSKVDDRFYNNHAFKEQEPAEKEKTQAAEKVETPGTPLESSDDDKDKEELAAVKIQAVFRGHLAREEVKKMKQDDEPEEQTQEDN
;
A
#
# COMPACT_ATOMS: atom_id res chain seq x y z
N MET A 1 8.03 2.07 8.01
CA MET A 1 7.63 2.83 9.21
C MET A 1 7.07 1.83 10.21
N SER A 2 7.25 2.11 11.50
CA SER A 2 6.99 1.22 12.63
C SER A 2 5.52 1.22 13.05
N ILE A 3 5.08 0.13 13.68
CA ILE A 3 3.80 0.00 14.37
C ILE A 3 3.59 1.22 15.30
N PRO A 4 2.49 1.97 15.18
CA PRO A 4 2.34 3.28 15.84
C PRO A 4 2.16 3.25 17.37
N PHE A 5 2.15 2.07 18.01
CA PHE A 5 1.56 1.93 19.35
C PHE A 5 2.49 1.46 20.47
N SER A 6 3.82 1.59 20.36
CA SER A 6 4.70 1.45 21.53
C SER A 6 5.32 2.80 21.91
N ASN A 7 5.15 3.19 23.17
CA ASN A 7 5.71 4.40 23.77
C ASN A 7 7.23 4.24 24.05
N THR A 8 7.95 3.58 23.15
CA THR A 8 9.35 3.17 23.33
C THR A 8 10.24 3.93 22.35
N HIS A 9 11.28 4.57 22.85
CA HIS A 9 12.26 5.30 22.04
C HIS A 9 13.17 4.39 21.21
N TYR A 10 13.33 3.13 21.60
CA TYR A 10 14.12 2.16 20.85
C TYR A 10 13.26 1.46 19.79
N ARG A 11 13.61 1.68 18.51
CA ARG A 11 12.93 1.07 17.36
C ARG A 11 13.79 -0.02 16.76
N ILE A 12 13.13 -1.06 16.27
CA ILE A 12 13.77 -2.17 15.56
C ILE A 12 14.19 -1.68 14.16
N PRO A 13 15.46 -1.92 13.74
CA PRO A 13 15.91 -1.57 12.40
C PRO A 13 15.12 -2.28 11.31
N GLN A 14 14.93 -1.57 10.19
CA GLN A 14 14.31 -2.11 8.99
C GLN A 14 15.14 -3.27 8.43
N GLY A 15 14.48 -4.33 7.96
CA GLY A 15 15.15 -5.55 7.47
C GLY A 15 15.70 -6.50 8.55
N PHE A 16 15.70 -6.12 9.83
CA PHE A 16 16.19 -6.98 10.92
C PHE A 16 15.41 -8.30 11.01
N GLY A 17 14.07 -8.24 10.89
CA GLY A 17 13.22 -9.43 10.86
C GLY A 17 13.58 -10.38 9.71
N ASN A 18 13.86 -9.84 8.53
CA ASN A 18 14.23 -10.62 7.34
C ASN A 18 15.55 -11.37 7.54
N LEU A 19 16.55 -10.75 8.19
CA LEU A 19 17.82 -11.42 8.53
C LEU A 19 17.60 -12.59 9.49
N LEU A 20 16.79 -12.39 10.54
CA LEU A 20 16.49 -13.43 11.51
C LEU A 20 15.67 -14.57 10.88
N GLU A 21 14.72 -14.26 10.02
CA GLU A 21 13.94 -15.25 9.30
C GLU A 21 14.83 -16.10 8.38
N GLY A 22 15.73 -15.47 7.62
CA GLY A 22 16.71 -16.17 6.78
C GLY A 22 17.58 -17.14 7.59
N LEU A 23 18.18 -16.64 8.68
CA LEU A 23 19.01 -17.45 9.57
C LEU A 23 18.23 -18.63 10.17
N THR A 24 17.05 -18.36 10.73
CA THR A 24 16.23 -19.39 11.39
C THR A 24 15.76 -20.46 10.40
N ARG A 25 15.41 -20.10 9.17
CA ARG A 25 15.10 -21.06 8.10
C ARG A 25 16.28 -21.97 7.79
N GLU A 26 17.49 -21.43 7.73
CA GLU A 26 18.70 -22.24 7.47
C GLU A 26 19.08 -23.13 8.66
N ILE A 27 18.91 -22.65 9.90
CA ILE A 27 19.07 -23.48 11.10
C ILE A 27 18.10 -24.66 11.07
N LEU A 28 16.82 -24.41 10.76
CA LEU A 28 15.81 -25.46 10.70
C LEU A 28 16.10 -26.48 9.57
N ARG A 29 16.71 -26.03 8.47
CA ARG A 29 17.10 -26.87 7.34
C ARG A 29 18.32 -27.74 7.66
N GLN A 30 19.37 -27.16 8.22
CA GLN A 30 20.65 -27.87 8.41
C GLN A 30 20.77 -28.57 9.77
N GLN A 31 19.93 -28.20 10.76
CA GLN A 31 19.97 -28.73 12.13
C GLN A 31 21.41 -28.78 12.71
N PRO A 32 22.15 -27.66 12.72
CA PRO A 32 23.52 -27.64 13.22
C PRO A 32 23.56 -27.83 14.74
N GLU A 33 24.58 -28.53 15.24
CA GLU A 33 24.78 -28.71 16.70
C GLU A 33 25.17 -27.39 17.39
N ASN A 34 25.97 -26.54 16.73
CA ASN A 34 26.43 -25.26 17.26
C ASN A 34 25.81 -24.08 16.49
N ILE A 35 24.70 -23.57 17.03
CA ILE A 35 23.94 -22.46 16.43
C ILE A 35 24.77 -21.16 16.35
N PRO A 36 25.47 -20.69 17.41
CA PRO A 36 26.26 -19.46 17.32
C PRO A 36 27.35 -19.49 16.24
N SER A 37 28.10 -20.59 16.14
CA SER A 37 29.13 -20.75 15.11
C SER A 37 28.52 -20.79 13.71
N PHE A 38 27.39 -21.48 13.54
CA PHE A 38 26.66 -21.50 12.29
C PHE A 38 26.15 -20.10 11.87
N ALA A 39 25.59 -19.35 12.82
CA ALA A 39 25.08 -18.01 12.57
C ALA A 39 26.19 -17.05 12.12
N ALA A 40 27.37 -17.12 12.76
CA ALA A 40 28.53 -16.32 12.35
C ALA A 40 28.93 -16.61 10.90
N ALA A 41 29.12 -17.89 10.55
CA ALA A 41 29.47 -18.30 9.19
C ALA A 41 28.38 -17.92 8.16
N TYR A 42 27.10 -18.03 8.54
CA TYR A 42 25.99 -17.62 7.69
C TYR A 42 26.03 -16.12 7.38
N PHE A 43 26.19 -15.26 8.39
CA PHE A 43 26.27 -13.82 8.17
C PHE A 43 27.55 -13.39 7.45
N GLU A 44 28.68 -14.07 7.66
CA GLU A 44 29.88 -13.86 6.85
C GLU A 44 29.60 -14.13 5.37
N SER A 45 28.93 -15.26 5.05
CA SER A 45 28.57 -15.58 3.66
C SER A 45 27.61 -14.56 3.03
N LEU A 46 26.67 -14.01 3.81
CA LEU A 46 25.78 -12.95 3.36
C LEU A 46 26.53 -11.65 3.09
N LEU A 47 27.48 -11.28 3.95
CA LEU A 47 28.31 -10.08 3.74
C LEU A 47 29.16 -10.21 2.48
N GLU A 48 29.77 -11.36 2.25
CA GLU A 48 30.51 -11.62 1.02
C GLU A 48 29.62 -11.52 -0.23
N GLN A 49 28.40 -12.07 -0.18
CA GLN A 49 27.46 -11.97 -1.29
C GLN A 49 27.07 -10.51 -1.55
N ARG A 50 26.83 -9.74 -0.48
CA ARG A 50 26.53 -8.31 -0.58
C ARG A 50 27.68 -7.53 -1.21
N GLU A 51 28.92 -7.78 -0.81
CA GLU A 51 30.09 -7.10 -1.38
C GLU A 51 30.32 -7.45 -2.86
N LYS A 52 30.07 -8.71 -3.23
CA LYS A 52 30.23 -9.19 -4.61
C LYS A 52 29.13 -8.70 -5.56
N THR A 53 27.88 -8.70 -5.10
CA THR A 53 26.69 -8.46 -5.95
C THR A 53 26.06 -7.08 -5.73
N ASN A 54 26.47 -6.38 -4.67
CA ASN A 54 25.84 -5.15 -4.18
C ASN A 54 24.32 -5.31 -3.92
N PHE A 55 23.86 -6.54 -3.68
CA PHE A 55 22.48 -6.87 -3.37
C PHE A 55 22.36 -7.38 -1.93
N ASP A 56 21.43 -6.81 -1.17
CA ASP A 56 21.13 -7.21 0.20
C ASP A 56 19.69 -7.76 0.30
N PRO A 57 19.51 -9.06 0.60
CA PRO A 57 18.19 -9.64 0.81
C PRO A 57 17.36 -8.95 1.90
N ALA A 58 18.00 -8.43 2.96
CA ALA A 58 17.32 -7.77 4.07
C ALA A 58 16.74 -6.42 3.66
N GLU A 59 17.47 -5.66 2.85
CA GLU A 59 16.98 -4.40 2.28
C GLU A 59 15.82 -4.64 1.32
N TRP A 60 15.93 -5.65 0.45
CA TRP A 60 14.88 -5.98 -0.49
C TRP A 60 13.61 -6.42 0.24
N GLY A 61 13.71 -7.35 1.20
CA GLY A 61 12.59 -7.77 2.03
C GLY A 61 11.95 -6.60 2.77
N SER A 62 12.79 -5.71 3.34
CA SER A 62 12.27 -4.52 4.03
C SER A 62 11.48 -3.59 3.11
N LYS A 63 11.90 -3.40 1.86
CA LYS A 63 11.15 -2.61 0.86
C LYS A 63 9.82 -3.28 0.53
N VAL A 64 9.77 -4.60 0.51
CA VAL A 64 8.52 -5.35 0.31
C VAL A 64 7.57 -5.12 1.49
N ASP A 65 8.05 -5.31 2.71
CA ASP A 65 7.26 -5.17 3.93
C ASP A 65 6.74 -3.74 4.14
N ASP A 66 7.58 -2.73 3.86
CA ASP A 66 7.19 -1.32 4.00
C ASP A 66 6.04 -0.93 3.06
N ARG A 67 5.86 -1.60 1.91
CA ARG A 67 4.69 -1.38 1.03
C ARG A 67 3.38 -1.78 1.71
N PHE A 68 3.41 -2.79 2.57
CA PHE A 68 2.22 -3.27 3.29
C PHE A 68 1.90 -2.40 4.52
N TYR A 69 2.93 -1.92 5.23
CA TYR A 69 2.76 -1.11 6.46
C TYR A 69 2.62 0.39 6.20
N ASN A 70 3.32 0.92 5.18
CA ASN A 70 3.27 2.33 4.79
C ASN A 70 2.61 2.45 3.42
N ASN A 71 1.37 1.98 3.28
CA ASN A 71 0.63 2.14 2.04
C ASN A 71 0.60 3.64 1.63
N HIS A 72 1.51 4.04 0.74
CA HIS A 72 1.54 5.35 0.12
C HIS A 72 0.44 5.49 -0.94
N ALA A 73 -0.32 4.41 -1.20
CA ALA A 73 -1.51 4.41 -2.06
C ALA A 73 -2.54 5.49 -1.69
N PHE A 74 -2.50 6.06 -0.48
CA PHE A 74 -3.38 7.13 -0.01
C PHE A 74 -2.65 8.39 0.48
N LYS A 75 -1.33 8.52 0.29
CA LYS A 75 -0.57 9.71 0.73
C LYS A 75 -0.39 10.79 -0.35
N GLU A 76 -0.84 10.56 -1.57
CA GLU A 76 -0.84 11.56 -2.65
C GLU A 76 -2.17 12.32 -2.73
N GLN A 77 -2.56 13.00 -1.65
CA GLN A 77 -3.38 14.22 -1.73
C GLN A 77 -2.95 15.17 -0.60
N GLU A 78 -1.75 15.74 -0.73
CA GLU A 78 -1.56 17.08 -0.18
C GLU A 78 -2.26 18.06 -1.13
N PRO A 79 -3.17 18.93 -0.64
CA PRO A 79 -3.73 19.96 -1.46
C PRO A 79 -2.63 21.00 -1.71
N ALA A 80 -1.98 20.90 -2.87
CA ALA A 80 -1.25 22.04 -3.40
C ALA A 80 -2.26 23.16 -3.63
N GLU A 81 -2.19 24.20 -2.82
CA GLU A 81 -2.77 25.51 -3.14
C GLU A 81 -2.34 25.89 -4.55
N LYS A 82 -3.30 25.96 -5.48
CA LYS A 82 -3.29 26.79 -6.69
C LYS A 82 -4.68 26.81 -7.31
N GLU A 83 -5.32 27.95 -7.10
CA GLU A 83 -6.16 28.73 -8.02
C GLU A 83 -6.74 28.03 -9.26
N LYS A 84 -8.05 28.26 -9.43
CA LYS A 84 -8.85 27.93 -10.61
C LYS A 84 -8.14 28.26 -11.93
N THR A 85 -8.11 27.31 -12.86
CA THR A 85 -8.44 27.59 -14.26
C THR A 85 -8.97 26.33 -14.94
N GLN A 86 -10.05 26.53 -15.68
CA GLN A 86 -10.74 25.55 -16.51
C GLN A 86 -9.86 25.18 -17.70
N ALA A 87 -9.70 23.89 -17.98
CA ALA A 87 -9.41 23.40 -19.32
C ALA A 87 -9.83 21.92 -19.39
N ALA A 88 -11.05 21.71 -19.87
CA ALA A 88 -11.40 20.44 -20.49
C ALA A 88 -10.59 20.35 -21.79
N GLU A 89 -9.57 19.49 -21.83
CA GLU A 89 -8.97 19.10 -23.10
C GLU A 89 -8.44 17.66 -23.04
N LYS A 90 -9.30 16.75 -23.50
CA LYS A 90 -9.01 15.64 -24.40
C LYS A 90 -7.56 15.12 -24.38
N VAL A 91 -7.29 14.09 -23.58
CA VAL A 91 -6.11 13.23 -23.79
C VAL A 91 -6.58 12.01 -24.57
N GLU A 92 -6.54 12.14 -25.89
CA GLU A 92 -6.40 11.02 -26.82
C GLU A 92 -4.99 10.45 -26.65
N THR A 93 -4.86 9.29 -25.99
CA THR A 93 -3.66 8.48 -26.12
C THR A 93 -3.77 7.65 -27.41
N PRO A 94 -2.77 7.74 -28.32
CA PRO A 94 -2.78 7.00 -29.57
C PRO A 94 -2.62 5.51 -29.27
N GLY A 95 -3.52 4.71 -29.84
CA GLY A 95 -3.49 3.26 -29.74
C GLY A 95 -2.24 2.69 -30.37
N THR A 96 -1.35 2.16 -29.54
CA THR A 96 -0.49 1.04 -29.92
C THR A 96 -1.33 -0.23 -29.72
N PRO A 97 -1.63 -1.02 -30.77
CA PRO A 97 -2.22 -2.34 -30.59
C PRO A 97 -1.19 -3.23 -29.92
N LEU A 98 -1.16 -3.24 -28.59
CA LEU A 98 -0.54 -4.32 -27.84
C LEU A 98 -1.53 -5.48 -27.96
N GLU A 99 -1.13 -6.58 -28.59
CA GLU A 99 -1.89 -7.82 -28.58
C GLU A 99 -2.00 -8.30 -27.12
N SER A 100 -3.04 -7.83 -26.43
CA SER A 100 -3.47 -8.36 -25.16
C SER A 100 -4.08 -9.74 -25.41
N SER A 101 -3.66 -10.71 -24.60
CA SER A 101 -4.28 -12.03 -24.59
C SER A 101 -5.78 -11.88 -24.27
N ASP A 102 -6.62 -12.79 -24.74
CA ASP A 102 -8.08 -12.70 -24.49
C ASP A 102 -8.37 -12.65 -22.97
N ASP A 103 -7.54 -13.29 -22.15
CA ASP A 103 -7.60 -13.23 -20.68
C ASP A 103 -7.36 -11.84 -20.08
N ASP A 104 -6.61 -10.96 -20.75
CA ASP A 104 -6.33 -9.61 -20.26
C ASP A 104 -7.46 -8.63 -20.62
N LYS A 105 -8.12 -8.84 -21.75
CA LYS A 105 -9.32 -8.07 -22.15
C LYS A 105 -10.48 -8.35 -21.20
N ASP A 106 -10.72 -9.62 -20.88
CA ASP A 106 -11.78 -10.00 -19.94
C ASP A 106 -11.56 -9.37 -18.55
N LYS A 107 -10.32 -9.35 -18.06
CA LYS A 107 -9.97 -8.70 -16.79
C LYS A 107 -10.19 -7.18 -16.84
N GLU A 108 -9.83 -6.55 -17.96
CA GLU A 108 -10.03 -5.12 -18.17
C GLU A 108 -11.52 -4.76 -18.22
N GLU A 109 -12.33 -5.55 -18.92
CA GLU A 109 -13.78 -5.39 -18.97
C GLU A 109 -14.43 -5.57 -17.59
N LEU A 110 -14.05 -6.61 -16.85
CA LEU A 110 -14.53 -6.83 -15.48
C LEU A 110 -14.15 -5.68 -14.54
N ALA A 111 -12.94 -5.14 -14.67
CA ALA A 111 -12.49 -3.99 -13.92
C ALA A 111 -13.30 -2.73 -14.26
N ALA A 112 -13.52 -2.46 -15.55
CA ALA A 112 -14.33 -1.35 -16.03
C ALA A 112 -15.78 -1.42 -15.52
N VAL A 113 -16.41 -2.60 -15.61
CA VAL A 113 -17.77 -2.84 -15.09
C VAL A 113 -17.84 -2.58 -13.58
N LYS A 114 -16.82 -3.02 -12.82
CA LYS A 114 -16.75 -2.79 -11.37
C LYS A 114 -16.65 -1.30 -11.04
N ILE A 115 -15.81 -0.56 -11.74
CA ILE A 115 -15.65 0.90 -11.55
C ILE A 115 -16.98 1.61 -11.85
N GLN A 116 -17.63 1.28 -12.97
CA GLN A 116 -18.91 1.88 -13.36
C GLN A 116 -20.03 1.58 -12.35
N ALA A 117 -20.12 0.33 -11.88
CA ALA A 117 -21.13 -0.08 -10.90
C ALA A 117 -20.95 0.66 -9.57
N VAL A 118 -19.71 0.80 -9.09
CA VAL A 118 -19.40 1.52 -7.86
C VAL A 118 -19.73 3.01 -8.01
N PHE A 119 -19.36 3.63 -9.13
CA PHE A 119 -19.64 5.04 -9.40
C PHE A 119 -21.14 5.33 -9.45
N ARG A 120 -21.90 4.51 -10.17
CA ARG A 120 -23.36 4.63 -10.22
C ARG A 120 -23.99 4.49 -8.83
N GLY A 121 -23.52 3.54 -8.03
CA GLY A 121 -23.98 3.37 -6.65
C GLY A 121 -23.63 4.57 -5.76
N HIS A 122 -22.47 5.19 -5.97
CA HIS A 122 -22.05 6.39 -5.26
C HIS A 122 -23.00 7.57 -5.56
N LEU A 123 -23.31 7.81 -6.84
CA LEU A 123 -24.25 8.86 -7.25
C LEU A 123 -25.64 8.68 -6.62
N ALA A 124 -26.18 7.46 -6.66
CA ALA A 124 -27.48 7.18 -6.05
C ALA A 124 -27.49 7.43 -4.52
N ARG A 125 -26.41 7.07 -3.82
CA ARG A 125 -26.28 7.33 -2.38
C ARG A 125 -26.15 8.82 -2.07
N GLU A 126 -25.42 9.57 -2.90
CA GLU A 126 -25.31 11.02 -2.79
C GLU A 126 -26.67 11.72 -2.99
N GLU A 127 -27.46 11.29 -3.97
CA GLU A 127 -28.82 11.83 -4.20
C GLU A 127 -29.76 11.56 -3.02
N VAL A 128 -29.78 10.32 -2.50
CA VAL A 128 -30.58 9.97 -1.31
C VAL A 128 -30.13 10.76 -0.08
N LYS A 129 -28.83 11.00 0.06
CA LYS A 129 -28.30 11.80 1.17
C LYS A 129 -28.75 13.26 1.10
N LYS A 130 -28.80 13.85 -0.10
CA LYS A 130 -29.33 15.20 -0.32
C LYS A 130 -30.82 15.29 0.02
N MET A 131 -31.62 14.35 -0.49
CA MET A 131 -33.06 14.29 -0.20
C MET A 131 -33.36 14.20 1.31
N LYS A 132 -32.56 13.42 2.06
CA LYS A 132 -32.71 13.32 3.53
C LYS A 132 -32.33 14.58 4.29
N GLN A 133 -31.50 15.45 3.71
CA GLN A 133 -31.13 16.73 4.32
C GLN A 133 -32.19 17.82 4.06
N ASP A 134 -32.99 17.66 3.00
CA ASP A 134 -34.03 18.61 2.61
C ASP A 134 -35.41 18.33 3.29
N ASP A 135 -35.59 17.15 3.90
CA ASP A 135 -36.87 16.68 4.48
C ASP A 135 -36.99 16.83 6.03
N GLU A 136 -36.04 17.47 6.72
CA GLU A 136 -36.17 17.79 8.16
C GLU A 136 -37.01 19.08 8.36
N PRO A 137 -38.22 19.03 8.96
CA PRO A 137 -38.96 20.24 9.29
C PRO A 137 -38.32 20.97 10.48
N GLU A 138 -38.03 22.26 10.33
CA GLU A 138 -37.58 23.14 11.42
C GLU A 138 -38.64 23.22 12.55
N GLU A 139 -38.49 22.44 13.61
CA GLU A 139 -39.20 22.66 14.88
C GLU A 139 -38.58 23.86 15.61
N GLN A 140 -39.23 25.03 15.51
CA GLN A 140 -38.95 26.20 16.33
C GLN A 140 -39.43 25.94 17.78
N THR A 141 -38.51 25.57 18.68
CA THR A 141 -38.75 25.65 20.13
C THR A 141 -38.74 27.11 20.58
N GLN A 142 -39.90 27.64 20.98
CA GLN A 142 -40.05 28.91 21.70
C GLN A 142 -39.52 28.72 23.14
N GLU A 143 -38.54 29.53 23.51
CA GLU A 143 -38.01 29.65 24.87
C GLU A 143 -38.90 30.59 25.69
N ASP A 144 -39.57 30.05 26.72
CA ASP A 144 -40.16 30.84 27.82
C ASP A 144 -39.24 30.73 29.05
N ASN A 145 -38.58 31.84 29.41
CA ASN A 145 -38.31 32.27 30.80
C ASN A 145 -37.80 33.71 30.87
#